data_AF-A0A8S0QTB6-F1
#
_entry.id   AF-A0A8S0QTB6-F1
#
_cell.length_a   1.000
_cell.length_b   1.000
_cell.length_c   1.000
_cell.angle_alpha   90.00
_cell.angle_beta   90.00
_cell.angle_gamma   90.00
#
_symmetry.space_group_name_H-M   'P 1'
#
loop_
_entity.id
_entity.type
_entity.pdbx_description
1 polymer ?
#
loop_
_entity_poly.entity_id
_entity_poly.type
_entity_poly.pdbx_seq_one_letter_code
_entity_poly.pdbx_strand_id
1 'polypeptide(L)'
;MWRNPGAPVDSYYEVRPECTDVPKTKFRVKAGKTLSARKWQVAFSPEGHLDIGKTLGRIQRGGIHPSIRGEVWEFLLGCYDPKSAFDERDKIRQQQRVQHAVLKDECQIMFPLIGSGNLSLHQ
;
A
#
# COMPACT_ATOMS: atom_id res chain seq x y z
N MET A 1 9.72 32.80 1.95
CA MET A 1 9.06 31.47 2.10
C MET A 1 10.06 30.37 1.76
N TRP A 2 10.59 29.65 2.75
CA TRP A 2 11.50 28.53 2.52
C TRP A 2 10.73 27.35 1.92
N ARG A 3 11.08 26.91 0.70
CA ARG A 3 10.52 25.66 0.14
C ARG A 3 11.11 24.49 0.92
N ASN A 4 10.29 23.77 1.67
CA ASN A 4 10.71 22.48 2.23
C ASN A 4 10.95 21.49 1.06
N PRO A 5 12.20 21.02 0.85
CA PRO A 5 12.54 20.16 -0.28
C PRO A 5 11.88 18.77 -0.20
N GLY A 6 11.43 18.38 1.01
CA GLY A 6 10.82 17.09 1.30
C GLY A 6 11.85 15.97 1.50
N ALA A 7 11.47 14.93 2.23
CA ALA A 7 12.33 13.78 2.50
C ALA A 7 12.35 12.80 1.29
N PRO A 8 13.50 12.22 0.94
CA PRO A 8 13.55 11.08 0.02
C PRO A 8 12.70 9.91 0.55
N VAL A 9 12.07 9.13 -0.33
CA VAL A 9 11.38 7.89 0.08
C VAL A 9 12.24 6.64 -0.03
N ASP A 10 13.46 6.75 -0.56
CA ASP A 10 14.34 5.61 -0.81
C ASP A 10 14.64 4.82 0.49
N SER A 11 14.59 5.47 1.66
CA SER A 11 14.75 4.78 2.96
C SER A 11 13.60 3.86 3.35
N TYR A 12 12.43 3.96 2.71
CA TYR A 12 11.27 3.10 2.97
C TYR A 12 11.26 1.84 2.11
N TYR A 13 12.08 1.80 1.06
CA TYR A 13 12.16 0.70 0.11
C TYR A 13 13.63 0.35 -0.07
N GLU A 14 14.14 -0.47 0.86
CA GLU A 14 15.53 -0.90 0.82
C GLU A 14 15.81 -1.63 -0.49
N VAL A 15 16.84 -1.13 -1.18
CA VAL A 15 17.37 -1.77 -2.38
C VAL A 15 18.38 -2.82 -1.94
N ARG A 16 18.30 -4.00 -2.56
CA ARG A 16 19.25 -5.08 -2.29
C ARG A 16 20.67 -4.58 -2.62
N PRO A 17 21.69 -4.83 -1.78
CA PRO A 17 23.03 -4.28 -1.96
C PRO A 17 23.67 -4.56 -3.33
N GLU A 18 23.35 -5.70 -3.94
CA GLU A 18 23.82 -6.11 -5.26
C GLU A 18 23.21 -5.29 -6.42
N CYS A 19 22.09 -4.60 -6.20
CA CYS A 19 21.42 -3.79 -7.21
C CYS A 19 21.98 -2.36 -7.19
N THR A 20 23.12 -2.15 -7.85
CA THR A 20 23.88 -0.88 -7.83
C THR A 20 23.41 0.16 -8.85
N ASP A 21 22.61 -0.26 -9.82
CA ASP A 21 22.11 0.53 -10.94
C ASP A 21 20.69 1.09 -10.73
N VAL A 22 20.14 0.94 -9.52
CA VAL A 22 18.77 1.37 -9.22
C VAL A 22 18.64 2.89 -9.24
N PRO A 23 17.76 3.46 -10.10
CA PRO A 23 17.54 4.89 -10.15
C PRO A 23 16.96 5.42 -8.84
N LYS A 24 17.54 6.52 -8.34
CA LYS A 24 17.00 7.23 -7.16
C LYS A 24 15.62 7.80 -7.46
N THR A 25 14.70 7.68 -6.50
CA THR A 25 13.35 8.21 -6.67
C THR A 25 13.36 9.74 -6.78
N LYS A 26 12.55 10.26 -7.72
CA LYS A 26 12.29 11.70 -7.81
C LYS A 26 11.17 12.14 -6.85
N PHE A 27 10.42 11.19 -6.29
CA PHE A 27 9.35 11.49 -5.35
C PHE A 27 9.92 11.93 -3.99
N ARG A 28 9.38 13.02 -3.45
CA ARG A 28 9.78 13.59 -2.17
C ARG A 28 8.56 13.73 -1.28
N VAL A 29 8.62 13.20 -0.07
CA VAL A 29 7.59 13.42 0.95
C VAL A 29 7.64 14.86 1.40
N LYS A 30 6.58 15.62 1.12
CA LYS A 30 6.50 17.04 1.46
C LYS A 30 5.44 17.26 2.52
N ALA A 31 5.85 17.79 3.67
CA ALA A 31 4.94 18.17 4.74
C ALA A 31 3.83 19.10 4.21
N GLY A 32 2.59 18.85 4.63
CA GLY A 32 1.42 19.61 4.17
C GLY A 32 0.93 19.28 2.76
N LYS A 33 1.74 18.64 1.90
CA LYS A 33 1.36 18.27 0.53
C LYS A 33 1.05 16.77 0.41
N THR A 34 2.00 15.91 0.77
CA THR A 34 1.82 14.45 0.73
C THR A 34 0.74 14.03 1.73
N LEU A 35 -0.08 13.04 1.36
CA LEU A 35 -1.08 12.47 2.27
C LEU A 35 -0.36 11.75 3.42
N SER A 36 -0.35 12.37 4.60
CA SER A 36 0.20 11.81 5.84
C SER A 36 -0.81 10.88 6.53
N ALA A 37 -0.32 9.97 7.38
CA ALA A 37 -1.16 9.11 8.23
C ALA A 37 -2.23 9.89 9.00
N ARG A 38 -1.88 11.00 9.66
CA ARG A 38 -2.85 11.85 10.36
C ARG A 38 -3.97 12.36 9.45
N LYS A 39 -3.62 12.81 8.24
CA LYS A 39 -4.60 13.31 7.27
C LYS A 39 -5.47 12.20 6.67
N TRP A 40 -4.94 11.00 6.59
CA TRP A 40 -5.68 9.82 6.17
C TRP A 40 -6.71 9.40 7.23
N GLN A 41 -6.32 9.33 8.50
CA GLN A 41 -7.22 8.96 9.59
C GLN A 41 -8.41 9.93 9.73
N VAL A 42 -8.20 11.24 9.56
CA VAL A 42 -9.30 12.23 9.58
C VAL A 42 -10.16 12.26 8.31
N ALA A 43 -9.82 11.47 7.28
CA ALA A 43 -10.64 11.36 6.07
C ALA A 43 -11.82 10.39 6.26
N PHE A 44 -11.83 9.63 7.36
CA PHE A 44 -12.90 8.72 7.72
C PHE A 44 -13.95 9.40 8.60
N SER A 45 -15.21 9.01 8.42
CA SER A 45 -16.29 9.30 9.37
C SER A 45 -16.13 8.46 10.65
N PRO A 46 -16.83 8.80 11.75
CA PRO A 46 -16.85 7.97 12.95
C PRO A 46 -17.30 6.52 12.71
N GLU A 47 -18.16 6.31 11.73
CA GLU A 47 -18.66 5.00 11.29
C GLU A 47 -17.67 4.26 10.38
N GLY A 48 -16.57 4.91 9.97
CA GLY A 48 -15.50 4.32 9.19
C GLY A 48 -15.62 4.48 7.67
N HIS A 49 -16.52 5.35 7.19
CA HIS A 49 -16.68 5.67 5.77
C HIS A 49 -15.62 6.68 5.30
N LEU A 50 -15.01 6.45 4.14
CA LEU A 50 -13.97 7.30 3.57
C LEU A 50 -14.55 8.39 2.65
N ASP A 51 -14.21 9.65 2.91
CA ASP A 51 -14.38 10.74 1.93
C ASP A 51 -13.33 10.61 0.81
N ILE A 52 -13.60 9.68 -0.12
CA ILE A 52 -12.66 9.31 -1.19
C ILE A 52 -12.43 10.47 -2.16
N GLY A 53 -13.44 11.30 -2.43
CA GLY A 53 -13.34 12.40 -3.40
C GLY A 53 -12.29 13.44 -2.98
N LYS A 54 -12.37 13.95 -1.75
CA LYS A 54 -11.35 14.89 -1.23
C LYS A 54 -9.98 14.24 -1.11
N THR A 55 -9.96 12.95 -0.76
CA THR A 55 -8.72 12.19 -0.56
C THR A 55 -7.98 11.97 -1.88
N LEU A 56 -8.67 11.58 -2.95
CA LEU A 56 -8.13 11.43 -4.30
C LEU A 56 -7.49 12.73 -4.80
N GLY A 57 -8.18 13.86 -4.63
CA GLY A 57 -7.64 15.16 -5.05
C GLY A 57 -6.32 15.51 -4.36
N ARG A 58 -6.10 15.04 -3.13
CA ARG A 58 -4.82 15.20 -2.40
C ARG A 58 -3.77 14.22 -2.89
N ILE A 59 -4.14 12.96 -3.11
CA ILE A 59 -3.25 11.90 -3.61
C ILE A 59 -2.71 12.27 -4.99
N GLN A 60 -3.56 12.70 -5.91
CA GLN A 60 -3.15 13.10 -7.26
C GLN A 60 -2.10 14.23 -7.26
N ARG A 61 -2.24 15.21 -6.36
CA ARG A 61 -1.33 16.37 -6.29
C ARG A 61 -0.05 16.13 -5.48
N GLY A 62 -0.13 15.30 -4.44
CA GLY A 62 0.91 15.20 -3.41
C GLY A 62 1.49 13.80 -3.19
N GLY A 63 0.88 12.78 -3.77
CA GLY A 63 1.19 11.38 -3.51
C GLY A 63 0.80 10.92 -2.10
N ILE A 64 1.15 9.66 -1.81
CA ILE A 64 0.86 8.96 -0.56
C ILE A 64 2.15 8.80 0.23
N HIS A 65 2.10 9.06 1.54
CA HIS A 65 3.24 8.78 2.41
C HIS A 65 3.51 7.27 2.45
N PRO A 66 4.78 6.81 2.29
CA PRO A 66 5.09 5.37 2.23
C PRO A 66 4.52 4.55 3.39
N SER A 67 4.54 5.08 4.61
CA SER A 67 4.06 4.39 5.82
C SER A 67 2.57 4.02 5.80
N ILE A 68 1.75 4.62 4.94
CA ILE A 68 0.32 4.31 4.81
C ILE A 68 -0.05 3.81 3.41
N ARG A 69 0.95 3.55 2.55
CA ARG A 69 0.70 3.19 1.16
C ARG A 69 -0.15 1.92 1.05
N GLY A 70 0.14 0.90 1.86
CA GLY A 70 -0.61 -0.36 1.86
C GLY A 70 -2.09 -0.14 2.13
N GLU A 71 -2.43 0.54 3.22
CA GLU A 71 -3.82 0.83 3.62
C GLU A 71 -4.57 1.66 2.56
N VAL A 72 -3.94 2.70 2.02
CA VAL A 72 -4.57 3.56 1.01
C VAL A 72 -4.84 2.80 -0.29
N TRP A 73 -3.92 1.90 -0.68
CA TRP A 73 -4.05 1.11 -1.91
C TRP A 73 -5.22 0.13 -1.87
N GLU A 74 -5.61 -0.38 -0.69
CA GLU A 74 -6.79 -1.24 -0.55
C GLU A 74 -8.07 -0.53 -1.06
N PHE A 75 -8.17 0.79 -0.91
CA PHE A 75 -9.28 1.59 -1.47
C PHE A 75 -9.07 1.95 -2.94
N LEU A 76 -7.85 2.34 -3.33
CA LEU A 76 -7.57 2.76 -4.72
C LEU A 76 -7.72 1.61 -5.73
N LEU A 77 -7.43 0.38 -5.30
CA LEU A 77 -7.61 -0.82 -6.12
C LEU A 77 -9.04 -1.39 -6.05
N GLY A 78 -9.93 -0.76 -5.28
CA GLY A 78 -11.31 -1.22 -5.12
C GLY A 78 -11.45 -2.50 -4.30
N CYS A 79 -10.43 -2.88 -3.53
CA CYS A 79 -10.57 -4.00 -2.58
C CYS A 79 -11.62 -3.66 -1.50
N TYR A 80 -11.73 -2.38 -1.14
CA TYR A 80 -12.75 -1.87 -0.25
C TYR A 80 -13.60 -0.77 -0.90
N ASP A 81 -14.91 -0.84 -0.66
CA ASP A 81 -15.81 0.27 -0.97
C ASP A 81 -15.54 1.44 0.00
N PRO A 82 -15.38 2.69 -0.46
CA PRO A 82 -15.30 3.86 0.42
C PRO A 82 -16.44 3.99 1.43
N LYS A 83 -17.61 3.44 1.14
CA LYS A 83 -18.79 3.40 2.01
C LYS A 83 -18.86 2.14 2.89
N SER A 84 -17.82 1.32 2.92
CA SER A 84 -17.76 0.23 3.91
C SER A 84 -17.45 0.77 5.30
N ALA A 85 -17.91 0.06 6.33
CA ALA A 85 -17.47 0.27 7.71
C ALA A 85 -16.17 -0.51 7.98
N PHE A 86 -15.51 -0.20 9.11
CA PHE A 86 -14.27 -0.91 9.50
C PHE A 86 -14.49 -2.41 9.65
N ASP A 87 -15.54 -2.83 10.37
CA ASP A 87 -15.84 -4.24 10.64
C ASP A 87 -16.17 -5.02 9.36
N GLU A 88 -16.79 -4.37 8.37
CA GLU A 88 -17.05 -4.97 7.06
C GLU A 88 -15.74 -5.24 6.32
N ARG A 89 -14.82 -4.28 6.32
CA ARG A 89 -13.49 -4.46 5.72
C ARG A 89 -12.68 -5.53 6.41
N ASP A 90 -12.78 -5.64 7.73
CA ASP A 90 -12.06 -6.68 8.47
C ASP A 90 -12.60 -8.08 8.10
N LYS A 91 -13.92 -8.25 8.00
CA LYS A 91 -14.53 -9.48 7.49
C LYS A 91 -14.05 -9.82 6.08
N ILE A 92 -14.04 -8.85 5.17
CA ILE A 92 -13.53 -9.03 3.81
C ILE A 92 -12.06 -9.50 3.84
N ARG A 93 -11.22 -8.84 4.65
CA ARG A 93 -9.80 -9.19 4.79
C ARG A 93 -9.61 -10.62 5.28
N GLN A 94 -10.35 -11.04 6.31
CA GLN A 94 -10.24 -12.40 6.83
C GLN A 94 -10.70 -13.43 5.79
N GLN A 95 -11.82 -13.17 5.10
CA GLN A 95 -12.32 -14.05 4.05
C GLN A 95 -11.33 -14.19 2.89
N GLN A 96 -10.77 -13.08 2.41
CA GLN A 96 -9.77 -13.09 1.33
C GLN A 96 -8.50 -13.84 1.73
N ARG A 97 -8.04 -13.72 2.98
CA ARG A 97 -6.88 -14.50 3.48
C ARG A 97 -7.13 -15.99 3.44
N VAL A 98 -8.31 -16.44 3.85
CA VAL A 98 -8.71 -17.85 3.81
C VAL A 98 -8.76 -18.34 2.36
N GLN A 99 -9.44 -17.61 1.47
CA GLN A 99 -9.53 -17.96 0.05
C GLN A 99 -8.15 -18.02 -0.62
N HIS A 100 -7.30 -17.03 -0.35
CA HIS A 100 -5.94 -17.00 -0.87
C HIS A 100 -5.10 -18.17 -0.35
N ALA A 101 -5.27 -18.57 0.92
CA ALA A 101 -4.57 -19.74 1.46
C ALA A 101 -4.99 -21.04 0.74
N VAL A 102 -6.29 -21.26 0.52
CA VAL A 102 -6.79 -22.42 -0.24
C VAL A 102 -6.23 -22.45 -1.65
N LEU A 103 -6.31 -21.32 -2.38
CA LEU A 103 -5.77 -21.22 -3.73
C LEU A 103 -4.25 -21.45 -3.76
N LYS A 104 -3.54 -20.96 -2.74
CA LYS A 104 -2.10 -21.17 -2.61
C LYS A 104 -1.79 -22.66 -2.42
N ASP A 105 -2.54 -23.37 -1.60
CA ASP A 105 -2.35 -24.80 -1.35
C ASP A 105 -2.61 -25.62 -2.63
N GLU A 106 -3.67 -25.29 -3.38
CA GLU A 106 -3.95 -25.90 -4.69
C GLU A 106 -2.81 -25.66 -5.68
N CYS A 107 -2.29 -24.42 -5.73
CA CYS A 107 -1.13 -24.09 -6.55
C CYS A 107 0.13 -24.87 -6.13
N GLN A 108 0.35 -25.08 -4.83
CA GLN A 108 1.49 -25.83 -4.31
C GLN A 108 1.46 -27.32 -4.68
N ILE A 109 0.27 -27.92 -4.82
CA ILE A 109 0.13 -29.30 -5.34
C ILE A 109 0.68 -29.38 -6.77
N MET A 110 0.45 -28.36 -7.60
CA MET A 110 0.92 -28.32 -8.98
C MET A 110 2.40 -27.94 -9.09
N PHE A 111 2.87 -27.01 -8.26
CA PHE A 111 4.27 -26.57 -8.23
C PHE A 111 4.72 -26.32 -6.79
N PRO A 112 5.47 -27.25 -6.16
CA PRO A 112 5.82 -27.20 -4.75
C PRO A 112 6.60 -25.95 -4.30
N LEU A 113 7.21 -25.22 -5.23
CA LEU A 113 7.96 -23.99 -4.91
C LEU A 113 7.06 -22.76 -4.75
N ILE A 114 5.76 -22.81 -5.10
CA ILE A 114 4.86 -21.67 -4.97
C ILE A 114 4.82 -21.17 -3.52
N GLY A 115 5.16 -19.90 -3.33
CA GLY A 115 5.13 -19.24 -2.04
C GLY A 115 6.20 -19.69 -1.04
N SER A 116 7.24 -20.41 -1.49
CA SER A 116 8.43 -20.74 -0.69
C SER A 116 9.43 -19.59 -0.57
N GLY A 117 9.32 -18.56 -1.44
CA GLY A 117 10.30 -17.49 -1.54
C GLY A 117 11.61 -17.90 -2.25
N ASN A 118 11.73 -19.17 -2.65
CA ASN A 118 12.88 -19.68 -3.37
C ASN A 118 12.59 -19.67 -4.88
N LEU A 119 13.55 -19.17 -5.66
CA LEU A 119 13.55 -19.37 -7.11
C LEU A 119 14.13 -20.74 -7.41
N SER A 120 13.54 -21.47 -8.35
CA SER A 120 14.16 -22.69 -8.89
C SER A 120 15.50 -22.32 -9.52
N LEU A 121 16.59 -22.52 -8.78
CA LEU A 121 17.92 -22.60 -9.36
C LEU A 121 17.93 -23.87 -10.20
N HIS A 122 17.69 -23.74 -11.50
CA HIS A 122 18.07 -24.79 -12.43
C HIS A 122 19.59 -24.95 -12.33
N GLN A 123 20.02 -26.11 -11.83
CA GLN A 123 21.34 -26.68 -12.06
C GLN A 123 21.47 -27.10 -13.52
#